data_AF-A0A6B1HFE8-F1
#
_entry.id   AF-A0A6B1HFE8-F1
#
_cell.length_a   1.000
_cell.length_b   1.000
_cell.length_c   1.000
_cell.angle_alpha   90.00
_cell.angle_beta   90.00
_cell.angle_gamma   90.00
#
_symmetry.space_group_name_H-M   'P 1'
#
loop_
_entity.id
_entity.type
_entity.pdbx_description
1 polymer ?
#
loop_
_entity_poly.entity_id
_entity_poly.type
_entity_poly.pdbx_seq_one_letter_code
_entity_poly.pdbx_strand_id
1 'polypeptide(L)' 'HAETGSGPMDRRFGLARLTVFTAGSAGGDLRIDGLGVDLAEQLRRYIVGRLTDANHAEQGGHAIDAGRNGLA' A
#
# COMPACT_ATOMS: atom_id res chain seq x y z
N HIS A 1 3.00 -1.71 -3.82
CA HIS A 1 3.07 -3.16 -3.48
C HIS A 1 3.76 -3.29 -2.13
N ALA A 2 3.50 -4.32 -1.33
CA ALA A 2 4.15 -4.49 -0.02
C ALA A 2 4.41 -5.97 0.30
N GLU A 3 5.61 -6.26 0.79
CA GLU A 3 6.08 -7.61 1.10
C GLU A 3 6.76 -7.69 2.47
N THR A 4 6.75 -8.88 3.06
CA THR A 4 7.50 -9.21 4.27
C THR A 4 8.66 -10.16 3.92
N GLY A 5 9.78 -9.98 4.61
CA GLY A 5 10.96 -10.82 4.46
C GLY A 5 11.54 -11.23 5.81
N SER A 6 12.15 -12.41 5.90
CA SER A 6 12.83 -12.87 7.11
C SER A 6 14.04 -13.73 6.76
N GLY A 7 15.22 -13.17 7.03
CA GLY A 7 16.51 -13.85 6.87
C GLY A 7 16.87 -14.76 8.05
N PRO A 8 17.98 -15.51 7.96
CA PRO A 8 18.38 -16.44 9.03
C PRO A 8 18.53 -15.79 10.41
N MET A 9 19.06 -14.57 10.47
CA MET A 9 19.19 -13.81 11.72
C MET A 9 17.83 -13.33 12.22
N ASP A 10 17.00 -12.79 11.34
CA ASP A 10 15.66 -12.33 11.70
C ASP A 10 14.84 -13.48 12.31
N ARG A 11 14.87 -14.67 11.69
CA ARG A 11 14.20 -15.88 12.21
C ARG A 11 14.70 -16.28 13.59
N ARG A 12 16.00 -16.15 13.85
CA ARG A 12 16.57 -16.49 15.16
C ARG A 12 16.04 -15.59 16.28
N PHE A 13 15.72 -14.34 15.96
CA PHE A 13 15.23 -13.35 16.92
C PHE A 13 13.71 -13.11 16.85
N GLY A 14 12.98 -13.86 16.02
CA GLY A 14 11.52 -13.67 15.84
C GLY A 14 11.18 -12.36 15.13
N LEU A 15 12.07 -11.90 14.26
CA LEU A 15 11.97 -10.64 13.53
C LEU A 15 11.66 -10.88 12.04
N ALA A 16 11.22 -9.80 11.41
CA ALA A 16 10.93 -9.68 10.00
C ALA A 16 11.21 -8.24 9.54
N ARG A 17 11.26 -8.11 8.21
CA ARG A 17 11.36 -6.86 7.47
C ARG A 17 10.07 -6.64 6.70
N LEU A 18 9.62 -5.40 6.63
CA LEU A 18 8.58 -4.95 5.73
C LEU A 18 9.20 -4.07 4.63
N THR A 19 8.92 -4.36 3.37
CA THR A 19 9.32 -3.55 2.22
C THR A 19 8.06 -3.07 1.49
N VAL A 20 7.95 -1.76 1.26
CA VAL A 20 6.85 -1.14 0.52
C VAL A 20 7.43 -0.54 -0.74
N PHE A 21 7.01 -1.09 -1.88
CA PHE A 21 7.40 -0.61 -3.19
C PHE A 21 6.45 0.47 -3.66
N THR A 22 7.02 1.63 -3.94
CA THR A 22 6.30 2.78 -4.50
C THR A 22 6.65 2.92 -5.98
N ALA A 23 5.72 3.47 -6.78
CA ALA A 23 5.95 3.68 -8.21
C ALA A 23 6.77 4.97 -8.50
N GLY A 24 7.63 5.40 -7.56
CA GLY A 24 8.42 6.64 -7.66
C GLY A 24 9.83 6.43 -8.19
N SER A 25 10.45 7.50 -8.73
CA SER A 25 11.82 7.49 -9.25
C SER A 25 12.87 7.04 -8.22
N ALA A 26 13.92 6.39 -8.70
CA ALA A 26 15.05 5.76 -8.01
C ALA A 26 15.24 6.15 -6.52
N GLY A 27 14.91 5.22 -5.62
CA GLY A 27 15.11 5.33 -4.15
C GLY A 27 13.83 5.35 -3.31
N GLY A 28 12.65 5.27 -3.94
CA GLY A 28 11.34 5.42 -3.28
C GLY A 28 10.80 4.23 -2.49
N ASP A 29 11.55 3.13 -2.37
CA ASP A 29 11.08 1.95 -1.62
C ASP A 29 11.31 2.17 -0.11
N LEU A 30 10.24 2.06 0.67
CA LEU A 30 10.30 2.19 2.12
C LEU A 30 10.57 0.83 2.76
N ARG A 31 11.57 0.76 3.63
CA ARG A 31 11.93 -0.47 4.34
C ARG A 31 11.92 -0.26 5.84
N ILE A 32 11.35 -1.22 6.56
CA ILE A 32 11.34 -1.24 8.03
C ILE A 32 11.88 -2.59 8.48
N ASP A 33 13.01 -2.56 9.19
CA ASP A 33 13.69 -3.75 9.72
C ASP A 33 13.35 -4.01 11.19
N GLY A 34 13.57 -5.25 11.64
CA GLY A 34 13.49 -5.58 13.06
C GLY A 34 12.07 -5.55 13.64
N LEU A 35 11.05 -5.71 12.78
CA LEU A 35 9.67 -5.84 13.22
C LEU A 35 9.43 -7.25 13.76
N GLY A 36 8.63 -7.40 14.81
CA GLY A 36 8.09 -8.73 15.14
C GLY A 36 7.29 -9.28 13.96
N VAL A 37 7.36 -10.60 13.73
CA VAL A 37 6.72 -11.25 12.57
C VAL A 37 5.24 -10.88 12.44
N ASP A 38 4.48 -10.94 13.53
CA ASP A 38 3.05 -10.60 13.53
C ASP A 38 2.80 -9.14 13.19
N LEU A 39 3.64 -8.24 13.70
CA LEU A 39 3.53 -6.80 13.44
C LEU A 39 3.86 -6.49 11.98
N ALA A 40 4.88 -7.13 11.39
CA ALA A 40 5.22 -6.97 9.99
C ALA A 40 4.04 -7.37 9.08
N GLU A 41 3.36 -8.48 9.38
CA GLU A 41 2.19 -8.92 8.64
C GLU A 41 0.97 -8.01 8.85
N GLN A 42 0.73 -7.53 10.07
CA GLN A 42 -0.34 -6.57 10.35
C GLN A 42 -0.16 -5.28 9.55
N LEU A 43 1.06 -4.72 9.55
CA LEU A 43 1.40 -3.52 8.80
C LEU A 43 1.26 -3.74 7.30
N ARG A 44 1.73 -4.89 6.77
CA ARG A 44 1.54 -5.24 5.37
C ARG A 44 0.07 -5.20 4.97
N ARG A 45 -0.79 -5.88 5.72
CA ARG A 45 -2.25 -5.90 5.45
C ARG A 45 -2.87 -4.51 5.55
N TYR A 46 -2.49 -3.74 6.57
CA TYR A 46 -2.98 -2.38 6.76
C TYR A 46 -2.65 -1.47 5.58
N ILE A 47 -1.39 -1.48 5.14
CA ILE A 47 -0.93 -0.64 4.01
C ILE A 47 -1.64 -1.04 2.72
N VAL A 48 -1.73 -2.35 2.43
CA VAL A 48 -2.44 -2.83 1.23
C VAL A 48 -3.91 -2.42 1.25
N GLY A 49 -4.60 -2.60 2.39
CA GLY A 49 -6.00 -2.20 2.52
C GLY A 49 -6.21 -0.70 2.28
N ARG A 50 -5.38 0.15 2.90
CA ARG A 50 -5.46 1.60 2.73
C ARG A 50 -5.25 2.06 1.29
N LEU A 51 -4.34 1.42 0.56
CA LEU A 51 -4.11 1.72 -0.86
C LEU A 51 -5.32 1.34 -1.71
N THR A 52 -5.96 0.20 -1.42
CA THR A 52 -7.20 -0.21 -2.10
C THR A 52 -8.34 0.76 -1.82
N ASP A 53 -8.53 1.18 -0.57
CA ASP A 53 -9.59 2.12 -0.19
C ASP A 53 -9.40 3.49 -0.83
N ALA A 54 -8.17 4.01 -0.79
CA ALA A 54 -7.83 5.29 -1.42
C ALA A 54 -8.09 5.28 -2.93
N ASN A 55 -7.73 4.19 -3.63
CA ASN A 55 -7.98 4.06 -5.06
C ASN A 55 -9.48 4.03 -5.41
N HIS A 56 -10.33 3.46 -4.56
CA HIS A 56 -11.79 3.46 -4.78
C HIS A 56 -12.42 4.84 -4.53
N ALA A 57 -11.94 5.60 -3.54
CA ALA A 57 -12.46 6.93 -3.22
C ALA A 57 -12.25 7.94 -4.36
N GLU A 58 -11.13 7.85 -5.07
CA GLU A 58 -10.78 8.74 -6.19
C GLU A 58 -11.61 8.46 -7.46
N GLN A 59 -12.08 7.21 -7.65
CA GLN A 59 -12.79 6.77 -8.87
C GLN A 59 -14.30 7.08 -8.86
N GLY A 60 -14.89 7.41 -7.71
CA GLY A 60 -16.32 7.68 -7.55
C GLY A 60 -16.81 9.07 -7.98
N GLY A 61 -15.93 9.96 -8.48
CA GLY A 61 -16.23 11.36 -8.79
C GLY A 61 -16.58 11.70 -10.25
N HIS A 62 -16.62 10.72 -11.16
CA HIS A 62 -16.79 10.98 -12.60
C HIS A 62 -18.22 10.71 -13.11
N ALA A 63 -19.24 11.24 -12.42
CA ALA A 63 -20.62 11.19 -12.88
C ALA A 63 -20.94 12.40 -13.79
N ILE A 64 -20.76 12.19 -15.09
CA ILE A 64 -21.53 12.75 -16.23
C ILE A 64 -22.33 14.05 -16.01
N ASP A 65 -21.72 15.20 -16.35
CA ASP A 65 -22.45 16.42 -16.75
C ASP A 65 -22.22 16.67 -18.25
N ALA A 66 -23.02 16.02 -19.08
CA ALA A 66 -23.15 16.33 -20.50
C ALA A 66 -24.59 16.01 -20.95
N GLY A 67 -25.55 16.71 -20.34
CA GLY A 67 -26.97 16.42 -20.53
C GLY A 67 -27.87 17.62 -20.28
N ARG A 68 -27.50 18.81 -20.76
CA ARG A 68 -28.47 19.91 -20.97
C ARG A 68 -27.94 21.05 -21.83
N ASN A 69 -28.11 20.94 -23.14
CA ASN A 69 -28.34 22.10 -23.99
C ASN A 69 -29.49 21.67 -24.92
N GLY A 70 -30.73 22.02 -24.65
CA GLY A 70 -31.20 23.39 -24.60
C GLY A 70 -31.80 23.71 -25.96
N LEU A 71 -32.94 23.08 -26.27
CA LEU A 71 -33.80 23.47 -27.38
C LEU A 71 -34.35 24.87 -27.06
N ALA A 72 -33.95 25.87 -27.84
CA ALA A 72 -34.68 27.12 -28.07
C ALA A 72 -34.10 27.82 -29.30
#